data_AF-A0A1M3PX36-F1
#
_entry.id   AF-A0A1M3PX36-F1
#
_cell.length_a   1.000
_cell.length_b   1.000
_cell.length_c   1.000
_cell.angle_alpha   90.00
_cell.angle_beta   90.00
_cell.angle_gamma   90.00
#
_symmetry.space_group_name_H-M   'P 1'
#
loop_
_entity.id
_entity.type
_entity.pdbx_description
1 polymer ?
#
loop_
_entity_poly.entity_id
_entity_poly.type
_entity_poly.pdbx_seq_one_letter_code
_entity_poly.pdbx_strand_id
1 'polypeptide(L)'
;MRACTALAGLLGAALLASTPAGAQRPALDGEIDALTLRVQTLEGARAVKKLQRAFGYYVDRGLWQEAADLFTDDGTIELGIDGVYVGKQRIHAYLKALHGGQEGLIYGQLNEWVTLQPVVDVAADGRSARARWRDNGMLGQYKKHAEWRDGVYENSYVKEGGVWKIRSVHMFVNFVAPYEMGWARLKPGEGLVQSEASKAMPPDRPPTVRYRAFPETQVPPFHAPNPVTGRAVREGAQ
;
A
#
# COMPACT_ATOMS: atom_id res chain seq x y z
N MET A 1 66.44 70.31 -19.07
CA MET A 1 66.60 69.06 -18.28
C MET A 1 65.89 69.21 -16.94
N ARG A 2 64.74 68.57 -16.79
CA ARG A 2 64.27 67.82 -15.59
C ARG A 2 62.79 67.48 -15.83
N ALA A 3 62.54 66.19 -16.01
CA ALA A 3 61.26 65.62 -16.39
C ALA A 3 60.29 65.59 -15.20
N CYS A 4 59.03 65.94 -15.46
CA CYS A 4 57.89 65.65 -14.61
C CYS A 4 57.37 64.25 -14.95
N THR A 5 57.36 63.34 -13.98
CA THR A 5 56.76 62.01 -14.12
C THR A 5 55.53 61.96 -13.21
N ALA A 6 54.34 61.96 -13.80
CA ALA A 6 53.08 61.80 -13.10
C ALA A 6 52.80 60.31 -12.87
N LEU A 7 52.54 59.91 -11.62
CA LEU A 7 52.04 58.59 -11.25
C LEU A 7 50.55 58.47 -11.66
N ALA A 8 50.24 57.52 -12.53
CA ALA A 8 48.86 57.13 -12.84
C ALA A 8 48.37 56.10 -11.81
N GLY A 9 47.36 56.46 -11.02
CA GLY A 9 46.62 55.53 -10.15
C GLY A 9 45.54 54.79 -10.94
N LEU A 10 45.66 53.46 -11.02
CA LEU A 10 44.61 52.57 -11.53
C LEU A 10 43.59 52.28 -10.42
N LEU A 11 42.46 52.99 -10.45
CA LEU A 11 41.25 52.62 -9.71
C LEU A 11 40.51 51.52 -10.50
N GLY A 12 40.67 50.27 -10.06
CA GLY A 12 39.86 49.15 -10.54
C GLY A 12 38.46 49.22 -9.93
N ALA A 13 37.46 49.62 -10.72
CA ALA A 13 36.06 49.53 -10.33
C ALA A 13 35.59 48.07 -10.41
N ALA A 14 35.40 47.42 -9.25
CA ALA A 14 34.70 46.15 -9.17
C ALA A 14 33.20 46.39 -9.42
N LEU A 15 32.74 46.07 -10.63
CA LEU A 15 31.32 45.98 -10.95
C LEU A 15 30.71 44.80 -10.20
N LEU A 16 30.10 45.06 -9.05
CA LEU A 16 29.14 44.15 -8.43
C LEU A 16 27.93 44.08 -9.38
N ALA A 17 27.90 43.06 -10.23
CA ALA A 17 26.70 42.74 -11.00
C ALA A 17 25.61 42.29 -10.02
N SER A 18 24.75 43.23 -9.62
CA SER A 18 23.51 42.94 -8.90
C SER A 18 22.58 42.18 -9.84
N THR A 19 22.49 40.86 -9.68
CA THR A 19 21.40 40.10 -10.32
C THR A 19 20.07 40.68 -9.82
N PRO A 20 19.11 40.99 -10.73
CA PRO A 20 17.87 41.62 -10.32
C PRO A 20 17.12 40.66 -9.38
N ALA A 21 16.81 41.13 -8.17
CA ALA A 21 16.12 40.37 -7.12
C ALA A 21 14.78 39.75 -7.56
N GLY A 22 14.19 40.23 -8.67
CA GLY A 22 12.98 39.68 -9.28
C GLY A 22 13.18 38.34 -10.02
N ALA A 23 14.39 38.01 -10.49
CA ALA A 23 14.66 36.72 -11.13
C ALA A 23 14.98 35.61 -10.10
N GLN A 24 15.45 35.99 -8.91
CA GLN A 24 15.79 35.08 -7.82
C GLN A 24 14.55 34.56 -7.08
N ARG A 25 13.46 35.33 -7.01
CA ARG A 25 12.22 34.92 -6.32
C ARG A 25 11.49 33.76 -7.02
N PRO A 26 11.21 33.77 -8.34
CA PRO A 26 10.54 32.65 -9.01
C PRO A 26 11.36 31.36 -8.98
N ALA A 27 12.70 31.46 -9.03
CA ALA A 27 13.59 30.31 -8.90
C ALA A 27 13.53 29.71 -7.50
N LEU A 28 13.51 30.56 -6.46
CA LEU A 28 13.37 30.14 -5.07
C LEU A 28 11.98 29.55 -4.78
N ASP A 29 10.92 30.17 -5.28
CA ASP A 29 9.54 29.68 -5.13
C ASP A 29 9.39 28.29 -5.78
N GLY A 30 9.93 28.11 -6.99
CA GLY A 30 9.96 26.81 -7.66
C GLY A 30 10.78 25.75 -6.91
N GLU A 31 11.90 26.13 -6.29
CA GLU A 31 12.68 25.23 -5.43
C GLU A 31 11.90 24.84 -4.17
N ILE A 32 11.24 25.80 -3.51
CA ILE A 32 10.39 25.55 -2.34
C ILE A 32 9.25 24.60 -2.69
N ASP A 33 8.58 24.80 -3.83
CA ASP A 33 7.50 23.94 -4.29
C ASP A 33 8.00 22.50 -4.55
N ALA A 34 9.13 22.36 -5.23
CA ALA A 34 9.75 21.06 -5.51
C ALA A 34 10.17 20.34 -4.21
N LEU A 35 10.76 21.06 -3.26
CA LEU A 35 11.15 20.50 -1.97
C LEU A 35 9.92 20.14 -1.12
N THR A 36 8.90 20.98 -1.13
CA THR A 36 7.63 20.73 -0.45
C THR A 36 6.98 19.46 -0.98
N LEU A 37 6.89 19.30 -2.30
CA LEU A 37 6.35 18.09 -2.92
C LEU A 37 7.19 16.85 -2.58
N ARG A 38 8.52 16.98 -2.56
CA ARG A 38 9.41 15.89 -2.17
C ARG A 38 9.18 15.46 -0.72
N VAL A 39 9.03 16.41 0.20
CA VAL A 39 8.68 16.12 1.61
C VAL A 39 7.32 15.45 1.69
N GLN A 40 6.30 15.99 1.02
CA GLN A 40 4.95 15.41 0.98
C GLN A 40 4.95 13.96 0.45
N THR A 41 5.77 13.67 -0.55
CA THR A 41 5.93 12.32 -1.12
C THR A 41 6.54 11.36 -0.09
N LEU A 42 7.61 11.78 0.59
CA LEU A 42 8.26 10.96 1.63
C LEU A 42 7.37 10.73 2.84
N GLU A 43 6.65 11.77 3.28
CA GLU A 43 5.66 11.68 4.36
C GLU A 43 4.48 10.81 3.95
N GLY A 44 4.00 10.92 2.71
CA GLY A 44 2.95 10.08 2.15
C GLY A 44 3.33 8.60 2.20
N ALA A 45 4.55 8.25 1.80
CA ALA A 45 5.03 6.88 1.87
C ALA A 45 5.07 6.34 3.31
N ARG A 46 5.44 7.17 4.29
CA ARG A 46 5.40 6.81 5.72
C ARG A 46 3.97 6.66 6.23
N ALA A 47 3.07 7.56 5.84
CA ALA A 47 1.66 7.54 6.23
C ALA A 47 0.96 6.28 5.70
N VAL A 48 1.17 5.92 4.43
CA VAL A 48 0.65 4.68 3.83
C VAL A 48 1.14 3.44 4.59
N LYS A 49 2.42 3.39 4.96
CA LYS A 49 2.96 2.29 5.80
C LYS A 49 2.35 2.25 7.19
N LYS A 50 2.08 3.40 7.81
CA LYS A 50 1.40 3.44 9.12
C LYS A 50 -0.04 2.95 8.98
N LEU A 51 -0.74 3.38 7.94
CA LEU A 51 -2.13 3.02 7.66
C LEU A 51 -2.31 1.53 7.42
N GLN A 52 -1.47 0.91 6.57
CA GLN A 52 -1.56 -0.54 6.33
C GLN A 52 -1.26 -1.35 7.61
N ARG A 53 -0.31 -0.92 8.44
CA ARG A 53 -0.04 -1.58 9.72
C ARG A 53 -1.20 -1.47 10.70
N ALA A 54 -1.84 -0.30 10.76
CA ALA A 54 -3.05 -0.12 11.57
C ALA A 54 -4.16 -1.07 11.10
N PHE A 55 -4.39 -1.17 9.78
CA PHE A 55 -5.34 -2.12 9.22
C PHE A 55 -5.05 -3.56 9.67
N GLY A 56 -3.80 -4.01 9.52
CA GLY A 56 -3.38 -5.34 9.98
C GLY A 56 -3.66 -5.54 11.47
N TYR A 57 -3.15 -4.66 12.35
CA TYR A 57 -3.36 -4.79 13.80
C TYR A 57 -4.83 -4.75 14.23
N TYR A 58 -5.67 -3.96 13.55
CA TYR A 58 -7.10 -3.91 13.86
C TYR A 58 -7.80 -5.21 13.46
N VAL A 59 -7.51 -5.75 12.28
CA VAL A 59 -8.01 -7.06 11.86
C VAL A 59 -7.50 -8.16 12.79
N ASP A 60 -6.22 -8.11 13.18
CA ASP A 60 -5.60 -9.10 14.06
C ASP A 60 -6.24 -9.19 15.44
N ARG A 61 -6.93 -8.13 15.86
CA ARG A 61 -7.54 -8.01 17.21
C ARG A 61 -9.04 -7.93 17.19
N GLY A 62 -9.67 -8.13 16.04
CA GLY A 62 -11.12 -8.10 15.90
C GLY A 62 -11.75 -6.72 16.04
N LEU A 63 -10.99 -5.67 15.77
CA LEU A 63 -11.45 -4.28 15.75
C LEU A 63 -12.00 -3.95 14.35
N TRP A 64 -13.06 -4.65 13.95
CA TRP A 64 -13.58 -4.63 12.59
C TRP A 64 -14.02 -3.23 12.15
N GLN A 65 -14.66 -2.48 13.05
CA GLN A 65 -15.11 -1.11 12.77
C GLN A 65 -13.92 -0.17 12.56
N GLU A 66 -12.93 -0.23 13.45
CA GLU A 66 -11.68 0.55 13.31
C GLU A 66 -10.97 0.23 11.98
N ALA A 67 -10.94 -1.04 11.58
CA ALA A 67 -10.37 -1.45 10.29
C ALA A 67 -11.16 -0.87 9.10
N ALA A 68 -12.49 -0.88 9.16
CA ALA A 68 -13.34 -0.32 8.11
C ALA A 68 -13.22 1.22 8.03
N ASP A 69 -13.04 1.91 9.15
CA ASP A 69 -12.93 3.38 9.19
C ASP A 69 -11.65 3.93 8.56
N LEU A 70 -10.65 3.08 8.31
CA LEU A 70 -9.43 3.43 7.57
C LEU A 70 -9.68 3.67 6.07
N PHE A 71 -10.82 3.25 5.54
CA PHE A 71 -11.15 3.35 4.11
C PHE A 71 -11.71 4.72 3.73
N THR A 72 -11.69 5.03 2.43
CA THR A 72 -12.58 6.04 1.85
C THR A 72 -14.04 5.60 2.00
N ASP A 73 -14.99 6.52 1.87
CA ASP A 73 -16.42 6.19 2.06
C ASP A 73 -16.92 5.18 1.01
N ASP A 74 -16.34 5.20 -0.19
CA ASP A 74 -16.56 4.28 -1.31
C ASP A 74 -15.46 3.21 -1.47
N GLY A 75 -14.59 3.07 -0.46
CA GLY A 75 -13.45 2.17 -0.50
C GLY A 75 -13.85 0.70 -0.67
N THR A 76 -12.92 -0.13 -1.12
CA THR A 76 -13.22 -1.53 -1.46
C THR A 76 -12.28 -2.53 -0.79
N ILE A 77 -12.81 -3.70 -0.43
CA ILE A 77 -12.01 -4.86 -0.02
C ILE A 77 -12.35 -6.06 -0.91
N GLU A 78 -11.32 -6.73 -1.40
CA GLU A 78 -11.37 -7.97 -2.17
C GLU A 78 -10.32 -8.92 -1.62
N LEU A 79 -10.75 -10.06 -1.07
CA LEU A 79 -9.86 -11.07 -0.49
C LEU A 79 -9.99 -12.38 -1.27
N GLY A 80 -8.90 -12.79 -1.91
CA GLY A 80 -8.87 -14.02 -2.69
C GLY A 80 -9.93 -14.02 -3.79
N ILE A 81 -10.88 -14.94 -3.68
CA ILE A 81 -11.96 -15.15 -4.66
C ILE A 81 -13.36 -14.86 -4.09
N ASP A 82 -13.44 -14.16 -2.95
CA ASP A 82 -14.71 -13.87 -2.27
C ASP A 82 -15.55 -12.78 -2.96
N GLY A 83 -14.94 -12.00 -3.86
CA GLY A 83 -15.55 -10.85 -4.53
C GLY A 83 -15.29 -9.53 -3.81
N VAL A 84 -15.93 -8.47 -4.30
CA VAL A 84 -15.67 -7.09 -3.85
C VAL A 84 -16.80 -6.60 -2.95
N TYR A 85 -16.42 -6.09 -1.77
CA TYR A 85 -17.32 -5.38 -0.86
C TYR A 85 -17.03 -3.88 -0.90
N VAL A 86 -18.08 -3.07 -1.02
CA VAL A 86 -17.98 -1.65 -1.34
C VAL A 86 -18.51 -0.78 -0.20
N GLY A 87 -17.66 0.11 0.29
CA GLY A 87 -17.96 1.06 1.34
C GLY A 87 -17.77 0.48 2.75
N LYS A 88 -17.54 1.38 3.71
CA LYS A 88 -17.16 1.03 5.09
C LYS A 88 -18.11 0.06 5.76
N GLN A 89 -19.42 0.25 5.58
CA GLN A 89 -20.44 -0.61 6.20
C GLN A 89 -20.37 -2.05 5.67
N ARG A 90 -20.14 -2.24 4.36
CA ARG A 90 -20.02 -3.57 3.75
C ARG A 90 -18.70 -4.23 4.13
N ILE A 91 -17.62 -3.46 4.21
CA ILE A 91 -16.31 -3.92 4.68
C ILE A 91 -16.42 -4.40 6.14
N HIS A 92 -17.03 -3.60 7.02
CA HIS A 92 -17.24 -3.98 8.43
C HIS A 92 -18.04 -5.27 8.55
N ALA A 93 -19.19 -5.36 7.88
CA ALA A 93 -20.03 -6.55 7.90
C ALA A 93 -19.31 -7.78 7.36
N TYR A 94 -18.52 -7.64 6.30
CA TYR A 94 -17.75 -8.74 5.72
C TYR A 94 -16.64 -9.22 6.66
N LEU A 95 -15.83 -8.30 7.22
CA LEU A 95 -14.79 -8.65 8.20
C LEU A 95 -15.38 -9.35 9.42
N LYS A 96 -16.51 -8.86 9.93
CA LYS A 96 -17.24 -9.50 11.03
C LYS A 96 -17.72 -10.91 10.67
N ALA A 97 -18.32 -11.07 9.50
CA ALA A 97 -18.81 -12.37 9.03
C ALA A 97 -17.67 -13.39 8.84
N LEU A 98 -16.53 -12.94 8.32
CA LEU A 98 -15.33 -13.76 8.10
C LEU A 98 -14.77 -14.35 9.41
N HIS A 99 -14.99 -13.68 10.54
CA HIS A 99 -14.41 -14.04 11.84
C HIS A 99 -15.47 -14.44 12.89
N GLY A 100 -16.58 -15.04 12.45
CA GLY A 100 -17.56 -15.66 13.36
C GLY A 100 -18.75 -14.78 13.73
N GLY A 101 -18.96 -13.65 13.05
CA GLY A 101 -20.20 -12.88 13.11
C GLY A 101 -20.37 -11.98 14.32
N GLN A 102 -19.33 -11.76 15.12
CA GLN A 102 -19.35 -10.87 16.30
C GLN A 102 -18.21 -9.84 16.27
N GLU A 103 -18.34 -8.77 17.06
CA GLU A 103 -17.20 -7.86 17.28
C GLU A 103 -16.15 -8.54 18.14
N GLY A 104 -14.88 -8.33 17.81
CA GLY A 104 -13.78 -8.99 18.49
C GLY A 104 -13.57 -10.44 18.04
N LEU A 105 -12.45 -11.00 18.48
CA LEU A 105 -12.12 -12.41 18.24
C LEU A 105 -12.93 -13.33 19.14
N ILE A 106 -13.28 -14.50 18.63
CA ILE A 106 -13.91 -15.55 19.43
C ILE A 106 -12.87 -16.25 20.32
N TYR A 107 -13.31 -16.85 21.44
CA TYR A 107 -12.38 -17.51 22.37
C TYR A 107 -11.49 -18.53 21.64
N GLY A 108 -10.17 -18.36 21.79
CA GLY A 108 -9.16 -19.25 21.22
C GLY A 108 -8.92 -19.07 19.71
N GLN A 109 -9.45 -18.04 19.08
CA GLN A 109 -9.13 -17.70 17.70
C GLN A 109 -7.73 -17.07 17.61
N LEU A 110 -6.90 -17.60 16.71
CA LEU A 110 -5.65 -16.98 16.26
C LEU A 110 -5.92 -16.33 14.90
N ASN A 111 -5.58 -15.05 14.76
CA ASN A 111 -5.90 -14.27 13.56
C ASN A 111 -4.77 -13.31 13.19
N GLU A 112 -3.52 -13.76 13.07
CA GLU A 112 -2.42 -12.83 12.76
C GLU A 112 -2.26 -12.68 11.25
N TRP A 113 -2.44 -11.47 10.73
CA TRP A 113 -2.28 -11.07 9.32
C TRP A 113 -0.95 -10.31 9.17
N VAL A 114 0.15 -11.01 9.40
CA VAL A 114 1.48 -10.40 9.47
C VAL A 114 1.85 -9.81 8.11
N THR A 115 1.89 -8.47 8.05
CA THR A 115 2.12 -7.73 6.81
C THR A 115 3.59 -7.33 6.66
N LEU A 116 4.25 -7.82 5.61
CA LEU A 116 5.70 -7.73 5.40
C LEU A 116 6.06 -7.12 4.03
N GLN A 117 7.35 -6.87 3.81
CA GLN A 117 7.95 -6.51 2.51
C GLN A 117 7.25 -5.35 1.76
N PRO A 118 7.14 -4.15 2.37
CA PRO A 118 6.42 -3.04 1.75
C PRO A 118 7.16 -2.45 0.54
N VAL A 119 6.46 -2.34 -0.58
CA VAL A 119 6.84 -1.47 -1.70
C VAL A 119 5.75 -0.42 -1.84
N VAL A 120 6.10 0.86 -1.64
CA VAL A 120 5.15 1.97 -1.68
C VAL A 120 5.58 2.95 -2.74
N ASP A 121 4.66 3.23 -3.66
CA ASP A 121 4.82 4.14 -4.79
C ASP A 121 3.81 5.27 -4.65
N VAL A 122 4.28 6.45 -4.26
CA VAL A 122 3.45 7.66 -4.11
C VAL A 122 3.46 8.39 -5.46
N ALA A 123 2.27 8.75 -5.94
CA ALA A 123 2.12 9.46 -7.20
C ALA A 123 2.85 10.82 -7.16
N ALA A 124 3.24 11.30 -8.35
CA ALA A 124 4.00 12.55 -8.49
C ALA A 124 3.30 13.78 -7.90
N ASP A 125 1.97 13.75 -7.77
CA ASP A 125 1.19 14.83 -7.15
C ASP A 125 1.13 14.77 -5.62
N GLY A 126 1.68 13.72 -5.01
CA GLY A 126 1.65 13.50 -3.55
C GLY A 126 0.26 13.22 -2.98
N ARG A 127 -0.75 12.94 -3.82
CA ARG A 127 -2.17 12.80 -3.39
C ARG A 127 -2.71 11.39 -3.49
N SER A 128 -2.03 10.50 -4.18
CA SER A 128 -2.38 9.08 -4.24
C SER A 128 -1.15 8.20 -4.11
N ALA A 129 -1.36 6.93 -3.75
CA ALA A 129 -0.29 5.96 -3.69
C ALA A 129 -0.82 4.57 -4.04
N ARG A 130 0.07 3.72 -4.53
CA ARG A 130 -0.13 2.28 -4.58
C ARG A 130 0.90 1.62 -3.67
N ALA A 131 0.53 0.48 -3.10
CA ALA A 131 1.49 -0.28 -2.32
C ALA A 131 1.25 -1.79 -2.42
N ARG A 132 2.37 -2.51 -2.46
CA ARG A 132 2.46 -3.95 -2.40
C ARG A 132 2.91 -4.36 -1.01
N TRP A 133 2.29 -5.41 -0.50
CA TRP A 133 2.64 -6.03 0.77
C TRP A 133 2.55 -7.54 0.67
N ARG A 134 3.35 -8.25 1.45
CA ARG A 134 3.21 -9.70 1.63
C ARG A 134 2.37 -9.98 2.88
N ASP A 135 1.41 -10.87 2.75
CA ASP A 135 0.71 -11.49 3.88
C ASP A 135 1.44 -12.77 4.30
N ASN A 136 1.71 -12.90 5.59
CA ASN A 136 2.04 -14.17 6.22
C ASN A 136 1.02 -14.41 7.33
N GLY A 137 -0.04 -15.14 7.00
CA GLY A 137 -1.14 -15.40 7.91
C GLY A 137 -0.84 -16.58 8.84
N MET A 138 -1.05 -16.36 10.14
CA MET A 138 -1.12 -17.42 11.15
C MET A 138 -2.54 -17.45 11.69
N LEU A 139 -3.32 -18.41 11.23
CA LEU A 139 -4.76 -18.49 11.50
C LEU A 139 -5.08 -19.79 12.24
N GLY A 140 -6.17 -19.79 13.00
CA GLY A 140 -6.66 -21.01 13.60
C GLY A 140 -7.67 -20.82 14.71
N GLN A 141 -8.11 -21.95 15.25
CA GLN A 141 -9.04 -22.01 16.36
C GLN A 141 -8.57 -23.08 17.36
N TYR A 142 -8.42 -22.67 18.62
CA TYR A 142 -7.91 -23.51 19.71
C TYR A 142 -8.60 -24.87 19.76
N LYS A 143 -7.79 -25.94 19.76
CA LYS A 143 -8.19 -27.36 19.72
C LYS A 143 -9.07 -27.77 18.51
N LYS A 144 -9.11 -26.97 17.44
CA LYS A 144 -9.83 -27.30 16.20
C LYS A 144 -8.92 -27.40 14.99
N HIS A 145 -8.20 -26.32 14.65
CA HIS A 145 -7.31 -26.27 13.49
C HIS A 145 -6.28 -25.14 13.62
N ALA A 146 -5.22 -25.21 12.81
CA ALA A 146 -4.21 -24.17 12.63
C ALA A 146 -3.75 -24.16 11.16
N GLU A 147 -3.52 -22.96 10.61
CA GLU A 147 -3.29 -22.74 9.19
C GLU A 147 -2.20 -21.69 8.96
N TRP A 148 -1.43 -21.92 7.89
CA TRP A 148 -0.58 -20.91 7.26
C TRP A 148 -1.29 -20.32 6.05
N ARG A 149 -1.17 -19.01 5.87
CA ARG A 149 -1.58 -18.33 4.64
C ARG A 149 -0.43 -17.52 4.05
N ASP A 150 -0.27 -17.59 2.74
CA ASP A 150 0.57 -16.66 1.97
C ASP A 150 -0.31 -15.88 1.00
N GLY A 151 0.06 -14.64 0.76
CA GLY A 151 -0.58 -13.82 -0.26
C GLY A 151 0.16 -12.51 -0.48
N VAL A 152 -0.33 -11.78 -1.48
CA VAL A 152 0.19 -10.45 -1.80
C VAL A 152 -0.98 -9.48 -1.91
N TYR A 153 -0.83 -8.34 -1.25
CA TYR A 153 -1.73 -7.20 -1.40
C TYR A 153 -1.24 -6.31 -2.54
N GLU A 154 -2.15 -5.84 -3.39
CA GLU A 154 -1.94 -4.74 -4.34
C GLU A 154 -2.98 -3.65 -4.06
N ASN A 155 -2.62 -2.74 -3.16
CA ASN A 155 -3.54 -1.78 -2.56
C ASN A 155 -3.41 -0.40 -3.19
N SER A 156 -4.48 0.38 -3.12
CA SER A 156 -4.47 1.79 -3.49
C SER A 156 -4.91 2.69 -2.34
N TYR A 157 -4.37 3.90 -2.30
CA TYR A 157 -4.55 4.88 -1.24
C TYR A 157 -4.73 6.27 -1.84
N VAL A 158 -5.45 7.13 -1.13
CA VAL A 158 -5.69 8.51 -1.52
C VAL A 158 -5.60 9.43 -0.30
N LYS A 159 -5.16 10.67 -0.52
CA LYS A 159 -5.14 11.73 0.48
C LYS A 159 -6.36 12.63 0.28
N GLU A 160 -7.30 12.58 1.22
CA GLU A 160 -8.54 13.36 1.21
C GLU A 160 -8.57 14.29 2.42
N GLY A 161 -8.79 15.59 2.20
CA GLY A 161 -8.83 16.56 3.30
C GLY A 161 -7.54 16.59 4.13
N GLY A 162 -6.39 16.26 3.52
CA GLY A 162 -5.10 16.18 4.22
C GLY A 162 -4.80 14.83 4.88
N VAL A 163 -5.75 13.89 4.91
CA VAL A 163 -5.63 12.59 5.60
C VAL A 163 -5.51 11.47 4.58
N TRP A 164 -4.53 10.58 4.75
CA TRP A 164 -4.39 9.38 3.93
C TRP A 164 -5.41 8.32 4.35
N LYS A 165 -6.08 7.73 3.36
CA LYS A 165 -7.09 6.68 3.51
C LYS A 165 -6.85 5.54 2.53
N ILE A 166 -7.37 4.36 2.88
CA ILE A 166 -7.34 3.18 2.02
C ILE A 166 -8.46 3.30 0.98
N ARG A 167 -8.10 3.28 -0.30
CA ARG A 167 -9.10 3.28 -1.39
C ARG A 167 -9.46 1.86 -1.81
N SER A 168 -8.47 0.97 -1.87
CA SER A 168 -8.72 -0.45 -2.13
C SER A 168 -7.72 -1.35 -1.42
N VAL A 169 -8.23 -2.42 -0.81
CA VAL A 169 -7.46 -3.60 -0.44
C VAL A 169 -7.80 -4.70 -1.42
N HIS A 170 -6.80 -5.21 -2.13
CA HIS A 170 -6.95 -6.39 -2.98
C HIS A 170 -5.87 -7.39 -2.62
N MET A 171 -6.28 -8.47 -1.95
CA MET A 171 -5.40 -9.56 -1.54
C MET A 171 -5.50 -10.72 -2.51
N PHE A 172 -4.40 -11.03 -3.18
CA PHE A 172 -4.20 -12.26 -3.93
C PHE A 172 -3.69 -13.32 -2.96
N VAL A 173 -4.59 -14.18 -2.48
CA VAL A 173 -4.22 -15.35 -1.68
C VAL A 173 -3.47 -16.33 -2.57
N ASN A 174 -2.28 -16.75 -2.14
CA ASN A 174 -1.45 -17.73 -2.83
C ASN A 174 -1.68 -19.15 -2.34
N PHE A 175 -1.84 -19.33 -1.04
CA PHE A 175 -2.38 -20.56 -0.46
C PHE A 175 -2.89 -20.32 0.95
N VAL A 176 -3.78 -21.20 1.38
CA VAL A 176 -4.05 -21.54 2.77
C VAL A 176 -3.73 -23.03 2.93
N ALA A 177 -2.95 -23.38 3.95
CA ALA A 177 -2.54 -24.76 4.18
C ALA A 177 -2.57 -25.10 5.68
N PRO A 178 -2.88 -26.35 6.07
CA PRO A 178 -2.77 -26.76 7.47
C PRO A 178 -1.35 -26.58 8.00
N TYR A 179 -1.22 -26.03 9.20
CA TYR A 179 0.06 -25.78 9.86
C TYR A 179 0.96 -27.03 9.90
N GLU A 180 0.41 -28.16 10.31
CA GLU A 180 1.17 -29.40 10.54
C GLU A 180 1.67 -30.05 9.24
N MET A 181 0.93 -29.87 8.15
CA MET A 181 1.22 -30.54 6.88
C MET A 181 2.01 -29.65 5.91
N GLY A 182 1.92 -28.33 6.07
CA GLY A 182 2.54 -27.34 5.19
C GLY A 182 1.93 -27.29 3.79
N TRP A 183 2.35 -26.30 3.00
CA TRP A 183 1.82 -26.06 1.65
C TRP A 183 2.24 -27.13 0.63
N ALA A 184 3.36 -27.83 0.83
CA ALA A 184 3.84 -28.87 -0.08
C ALA A 184 2.85 -30.04 -0.26
N ARG A 185 1.90 -30.20 0.67
CA ARG A 185 0.88 -31.25 0.63
C ARG A 185 -0.32 -30.92 -0.26
N LEU A 186 -0.50 -29.65 -0.60
CA LEU A 186 -1.73 -29.15 -1.22
C LEU A 186 -1.95 -29.80 -2.58
N LYS A 187 -3.19 -30.21 -2.84
CA LYS A 187 -3.63 -30.62 -4.17
C LYS A 187 -4.12 -29.39 -4.96
N PRO A 188 -4.13 -29.44 -6.31
CA PRO A 188 -4.70 -28.36 -7.13
C PRO A 188 -6.11 -27.96 -6.68
N GLY A 189 -6.30 -26.66 -6.45
CA GLY A 189 -7.57 -26.07 -5.98
C GLY A 189 -7.85 -26.17 -4.48
N GLU A 190 -7.01 -26.82 -3.69
CA GLU A 190 -7.20 -26.94 -2.23
C GLU A 190 -6.79 -25.66 -1.49
N GLY A 191 -5.74 -24.98 -1.94
CA GLY A 191 -5.14 -23.84 -1.26
C GLY A 191 -5.95 -22.54 -1.32
N LEU A 192 -7.03 -22.49 -2.10
CA LEU A 192 -7.88 -21.30 -2.22
C LEU A 192 -9.31 -21.71 -2.53
N VAL A 193 -10.19 -21.44 -1.57
CA VAL A 193 -11.63 -21.69 -1.69
C VAL A 193 -12.39 -20.44 -1.32
N GLN A 194 -13.60 -20.31 -1.86
CA GLN A 194 -14.51 -19.24 -1.47
C GLN A 194 -14.91 -19.43 -0.01
N SER A 195 -14.84 -18.35 0.79
CA SER A 195 -15.18 -18.39 2.21
C SER A 195 -16.66 -18.65 2.45
N GLU A 196 -16.99 -19.26 3.58
CA GLU A 196 -18.39 -19.40 4.02
C GLU A 196 -19.06 -18.04 4.25
N ALA A 197 -18.29 -17.03 4.69
CA ALA A 197 -18.78 -15.68 4.87
C ALA A 197 -19.29 -15.07 3.55
N SER A 198 -18.53 -15.21 2.45
CA SER A 198 -18.97 -14.69 1.15
C SER A 198 -20.10 -15.49 0.50
N LYS A 199 -20.26 -16.78 0.85
CA LYS A 199 -21.42 -17.58 0.45
C LYS A 199 -22.70 -17.12 1.17
N ALA A 200 -22.60 -16.85 2.47
CA ALA A 200 -23.73 -16.43 3.30
C ALA A 200 -24.08 -14.93 3.12
N MET A 201 -23.06 -14.09 2.90
CA MET A 201 -23.18 -12.68 2.60
C MET A 201 -22.53 -12.40 1.24
N PRO A 202 -23.28 -12.51 0.13
CA PRO A 202 -22.73 -12.28 -1.20
C PRO A 202 -22.05 -10.91 -1.35
N PRO A 203 -20.97 -10.83 -2.14
CA PRO A 203 -20.26 -9.59 -2.41
C PRO A 203 -21.10 -8.64 -3.26
N ASP A 204 -20.77 -7.34 -3.23
CA ASP A 204 -21.47 -6.33 -4.02
C ASP A 204 -21.11 -6.40 -5.51
N ARG A 205 -19.93 -6.96 -5.83
CA ARG A 205 -19.47 -7.23 -7.20
C ARG A 205 -18.72 -8.57 -7.23
N PRO A 206 -18.70 -9.27 -8.38
CA PRO A 206 -17.88 -10.48 -8.52
C PRO A 206 -16.38 -10.17 -8.36
N PRO A 207 -15.53 -11.19 -8.16
CA PRO A 207 -14.08 -11.02 -8.19
C PRO A 207 -13.62 -10.29 -9.45
N THR A 208 -12.70 -9.35 -9.29
CA THR A 208 -12.18 -8.52 -10.40
C THR A 208 -11.24 -9.29 -11.31
N VAL A 209 -10.69 -10.39 -10.81
CA VAL A 209 -9.77 -11.27 -11.52
C VAL A 209 -10.09 -12.73 -11.23
N ARG A 210 -9.89 -13.59 -12.23
CA ARG A 210 -9.91 -15.05 -12.06
C ARG A 210 -8.49 -15.55 -12.09
N TYR A 211 -8.08 -16.26 -11.04
CA TYR A 211 -6.77 -16.85 -10.94
C TYR A 211 -6.85 -18.19 -10.19
N ARG A 212 -5.76 -18.95 -10.25
CA ARG A 212 -5.58 -20.17 -9.45
C ARG A 212 -4.42 -19.96 -8.49
N ALA A 213 -4.60 -20.44 -7.27
CA ALA A 213 -3.59 -20.37 -6.23
C ALA A 213 -2.57 -21.50 -6.40
N PHE A 214 -1.53 -21.55 -5.56
CA PHE A 214 -0.57 -22.65 -5.54
C PHE A 214 -1.28 -24.02 -5.53
N PRO A 215 -0.82 -25.02 -6.31
CA PRO A 215 0.47 -25.13 -7.00
C PRO A 215 0.59 -24.40 -8.34
N GLU A 216 -0.49 -23.81 -8.87
CA GLU A 216 -0.40 -22.97 -10.06
C GLU A 216 0.47 -21.73 -9.81
N THR A 217 1.25 -21.34 -10.82
CA THR A 217 2.06 -20.13 -10.74
C THR A 217 1.18 -18.92 -11.00
N GLN A 218 0.76 -18.25 -9.93
CA GLN A 218 0.20 -16.91 -10.03
C GLN A 218 1.31 -15.88 -9.78
N VAL A 219 1.26 -14.77 -10.49
CA VAL A 219 2.03 -13.60 -10.10
C VAL A 219 1.10 -12.38 -10.12
N PRO A 220 0.84 -11.75 -8.97
CA PRO A 220 0.01 -10.56 -8.93
C PRO A 220 0.70 -9.40 -9.63
N PRO A 221 -0.06 -8.46 -10.23
CA PRO A 221 0.49 -7.39 -11.06
C PRO A 221 1.43 -6.51 -10.26
N PHE A 222 2.58 -6.16 -10.83
CA PHE A 222 3.52 -5.23 -10.20
C PHE A 222 3.11 -3.78 -10.49
N HIS A 223 2.65 -3.06 -9.47
CA HIS A 223 2.29 -1.65 -9.65
C HIS A 223 3.52 -0.78 -9.92
N ALA A 224 4.64 -1.03 -9.23
CA ALA A 224 5.87 -0.24 -9.33
C ALA A 224 6.78 -0.76 -10.46
N PRO A 225 7.48 0.14 -11.19
CA PRO A 225 8.51 -0.26 -12.14
C PRO A 225 9.74 -0.84 -11.42
N ASN A 226 10.61 -1.49 -12.18
CA ASN A 226 11.92 -1.89 -11.67
C ASN A 226 12.71 -0.62 -11.25
N PRO A 227 13.17 -0.52 -9.99
CA PRO A 227 13.73 0.72 -9.45
C PRO A 227 15.11 1.10 -10.00
N VAL A 228 15.79 0.18 -10.70
CA VAL A 228 17.11 0.44 -11.32
C VAL A 228 16.94 0.81 -12.79
N THR A 229 16.06 0.12 -13.52
CA THR A 229 15.90 0.32 -14.97
C THR A 229 14.77 1.28 -15.34
N GLY A 230 13.87 1.59 -14.41
CA GLY A 230 12.65 2.37 -14.65
C GLY A 230 11.61 1.67 -15.53
N ARG A 231 11.85 0.44 -15.99
CA ARG A 231 10.93 -0.29 -16.87
C ARG A 231 9.78 -0.89 -16.06
N ALA A 232 8.58 -0.84 -16.62
CA ALA A 232 7.43 -1.57 -16.09
C ALA A 232 7.75 -3.07 -16.03
N VAL A 233 7.43 -3.70 -14.90
CA VAL A 233 7.55 -5.15 -14.74
C VAL A 233 6.33 -5.78 -15.39
N ARG A 234 6.54 -6.48 -16.51
CA ARG A 234 5.53 -7.31 -17.16
C ARG A 234 5.87 -8.76 -16.91
N GLU A 235 4.88 -9.58 -16.64
CA GLU A 235 5.07 -11.03 -16.70
C GLU A 235 5.52 -11.42 -18.10
N GLY A 236 6.57 -12.24 -18.17
CA GLY A 236 6.80 -13.03 -19.37
C GLY A 236 5.61 -13.96 -19.52
N ALA A 237 4.96 -13.92 -20.69
CA ALA A 237 3.87 -14.83 -21.02
C ALA A 237 4.25 -16.26 -20.60
N GLN A 238 3.43 -16.87 -19.75
CA GLN A 238 3.39 -18.32 -19.59
C GLN A 238 2.49 -18.90 -20.67
#